data_AF-A0A7I9YQY0-F1
#
_entry.id   AF-A0A7I9YQY0-F1
#
_cell.length_a   1.000
_cell.length_b   1.000
_cell.length_c   1.000
_cell.angle_alpha   90.00
_cell.angle_beta   90.00
_cell.angle_gamma   90.00
#
_symmetry.space_group_name_H-M   'P 1'
#
loop_
_entity.id
_entity.type
_entity.pdbx_description
1 polymer ?
#
loop_
_entity_poly.entity_id
_entity_poly.type
_entity_poly.pdbx_seq_one_letter_code
_entity_poly.pdbx_strand_id
1 'polypeptide(L)'
;MPELVHASPPTWQRFRRWIANAQTEEGIQAEFDQLVCESGHAFFEIALPYLDRNKATAVNFAAVTTRVLVIRGECDLFVAPHVAADTAARYQRGTYVEVPRADHLVLSRRGVTRGHGPH
;
A
#
# COMPACT_ATOMS: atom_id res chain seq x y z
N MET A 1 15.21 -12.38 28.62
CA MET A 1 15.02 -11.02 28.08
C MET A 1 15.10 -11.15 26.57
N PRO A 2 14.00 -11.01 25.80
CA PRO A 2 14.15 -11.02 24.35
C PRO A 2 14.78 -9.68 23.93
N GLU A 3 15.83 -9.78 23.14
CA GLU A 3 16.51 -8.66 22.48
C GLU A 3 15.47 -7.82 21.73
N LEU A 4 15.45 -6.52 22.00
CA LEU A 4 14.71 -5.56 21.19
C LEU A 4 15.33 -5.61 19.78
N VAL A 5 14.61 -6.19 18.82
CA VAL A 5 14.93 -6.05 17.41
C VAL A 5 14.88 -4.55 17.10
N HIS A 6 16.04 -3.94 16.93
CA HIS A 6 16.13 -2.58 16.43
C HIS A 6 15.54 -2.56 15.01
N ALA A 7 14.31 -2.08 14.89
CA ALA A 7 13.72 -1.79 13.60
C ALA A 7 14.71 -0.88 12.84
N SER A 8 15.16 -1.36 11.68
CA SER A 8 16.07 -0.64 10.80
C SER A 8 15.29 -0.27 9.54
N PRO A 9 15.48 0.95 9.00
CA PRO A 9 14.75 1.35 7.81
C PRO A 9 15.12 0.44 6.64
N PRO A 10 14.23 0.28 5.64
CA PRO A 10 14.52 -0.56 4.49
C PRO A 10 15.79 -0.06 3.79
N THR A 11 16.61 -0.97 3.28
CA THR A 11 17.74 -0.58 2.44
C THR A 11 17.23 0.07 1.15
N TRP A 12 18.02 0.99 0.59
CA TRP A 12 17.71 1.64 -0.70
C TRP A 12 17.37 0.61 -1.78
N GLN A 13 18.14 -0.48 -1.88
CA GLN A 13 17.90 -1.55 -2.86
C GLN A 13 16.53 -2.22 -2.70
N ARG A 14 16.10 -2.48 -1.46
CA ARG A 14 14.78 -3.08 -1.20
C ARG A 14 13.65 -2.10 -1.52
N PHE A 15 13.81 -0.85 -1.11
CA PHE A 15 12.85 0.21 -1.42
C PHE A 15 12.70 0.40 -2.94
N ARG A 16 13.81 0.55 -3.68
CA ARG A 16 13.79 0.69 -5.14
C ARG A 16 13.14 -0.50 -5.84
N ARG A 17 13.38 -1.72 -5.37
CA ARG A 17 12.84 -2.92 -6.01
C ARG A 17 11.35 -3.15 -5.73
N TRP A 18 10.90 -2.98 -4.50
CA TRP A 18 9.58 -3.45 -4.08
C TRP A 18 8.55 -2.33 -3.96
N ILE A 19 9.01 -1.11 -3.68
CA ILE A 19 8.14 0.04 -3.38
C ILE A 19 8.11 1.02 -4.56
N ALA A 20 9.27 1.31 -5.14
CA ALA A 20 9.44 2.38 -6.13
C ALA A 20 9.96 1.93 -7.51
N ASN A 21 9.71 0.69 -7.92
CA ASN A 21 10.31 0.10 -9.12
C ASN A 21 9.92 0.77 -10.45
N ALA A 22 8.87 1.59 -10.48
CA ALA A 22 8.45 2.35 -11.66
C ALA A 22 8.83 3.84 -11.59
N GLN A 23 9.37 4.32 -10.45
CA GLN A 23 9.82 5.70 -10.28
C GLN A 23 11.25 5.94 -10.82
N THR A 24 11.51 7.18 -11.25
CA THR A 24 12.86 7.66 -11.57
C THR A 24 13.67 7.88 -10.30
N GLU A 25 14.99 7.69 -10.40
CA GLU A 25 15.91 7.78 -9.27
C GLU A 25 15.94 9.18 -8.64
N GLU A 26 15.99 10.23 -9.47
CA GLU A 26 16.00 11.63 -9.03
C GLU A 26 14.70 12.01 -8.30
N GLY A 27 13.61 11.31 -8.60
CA GLY A 27 12.28 11.61 -8.10
C GLY A 27 11.89 10.84 -6.86
N ILE A 28 12.75 9.95 -6.34
CA ILE A 28 12.38 9.07 -5.22
C ILE A 28 13.34 9.10 -4.03
N GLN A 29 14.50 9.71 -4.21
CA GLN A 29 15.47 9.82 -3.12
C GLN A 29 14.93 10.65 -1.96
N ALA A 30 14.21 11.74 -2.25
CA ALA A 30 13.57 12.58 -1.22
C ALA A 30 12.49 11.82 -0.42
N GLU A 31 11.78 10.90 -1.05
CA GLU A 31 10.78 10.04 -0.42
C GLU A 31 11.45 8.95 0.43
N PHE A 32 12.57 8.38 -0.04
CA PHE A 32 13.35 7.42 0.72
C PHE A 32 13.94 8.03 1.99
N ASP A 33 14.45 9.26 1.90
CA ASP A 33 15.05 9.99 3.04
C ASP A 33 14.01 10.35 4.12
N GLN A 34 12.72 10.29 3.80
CA GLN A 34 11.62 10.50 4.76
C GLN A 34 11.16 9.20 5.44
N LEU A 35 11.67 8.04 5.04
CA LEU A 35 11.27 6.76 5.65
C LEU A 35 11.78 6.66 7.08
N VAL A 36 10.86 6.33 7.98
CA VAL A 36 11.16 6.01 9.37
C VAL A 36 10.81 4.56 9.66
N CYS A 37 11.41 4.01 10.71
CA CYS A 37 11.04 2.69 11.18
C CYS A 37 9.64 2.74 11.79
N GLU A 38 8.74 1.92 11.28
CA GLU A 38 7.50 1.61 11.99
C GLU A 38 7.72 0.49 13.02
N SER A 39 6.82 0.36 13.99
CA SER A 39 6.90 -0.68 15.02
C SER A 39 6.64 -2.09 14.47
N GLY A 40 6.07 -2.21 13.27
CA GLY A 40 5.65 -3.48 12.67
C GLY A 40 4.37 -4.06 13.28
N HIS A 41 3.82 -3.44 14.32
CA HIS A 41 2.63 -3.91 15.02
C HIS A 41 1.43 -3.96 14.07
N ALA A 42 1.13 -2.84 13.39
CA ALA A 42 -0.02 -2.76 12.49
C ALA A 42 0.10 -3.75 11.33
N PHE A 43 1.30 -3.89 10.73
CA PHE A 43 1.54 -4.86 9.68
C PHE A 43 1.32 -6.30 10.17
N PHE A 44 1.79 -6.62 11.38
CA PHE A 44 1.58 -7.94 11.99
C PHE A 44 0.09 -8.25 12.21
N GLU A 45 -0.69 -7.30 12.72
CA GLU A 45 -2.13 -7.49 12.92
C GLU A 45 -2.90 -7.65 11.60
N ILE A 46 -2.54 -6.87 10.57
CA ILE A 46 -3.12 -6.99 9.22
C ILE A 46 -2.81 -8.36 8.61
N ALA A 47 -1.55 -8.80 8.70
CA ALA A 47 -1.09 -10.05 8.08
C ALA A 47 -1.58 -11.29 8.84
N LEU A 48 -1.71 -11.21 10.16
CA LEU A 48 -2.09 -12.31 11.05
C LEU A 48 -3.34 -11.94 11.88
N PRO A 49 -4.50 -11.75 11.23
CA PRO A 49 -5.70 -11.26 11.92
C PRO A 49 -6.24 -12.23 12.99
N TYR A 50 -5.83 -13.49 12.98
CA TYR A 50 -6.17 -14.47 14.01
C TYR A 50 -5.35 -14.30 15.31
N LEU A 51 -4.24 -13.54 15.27
CA LEU A 51 -3.45 -13.16 16.43
C LEU A 51 -3.80 -11.75 16.95
N ASP A 52 -4.49 -10.94 16.13
CA ASP A 52 -5.08 -9.67 16.53
C ASP A 52 -6.32 -9.90 17.41
N ARG A 53 -6.08 -10.17 18.69
CA ARG A 53 -7.15 -10.40 19.69
C ARG A 53 -8.12 -9.23 19.82
N ASN A 54 -7.61 -8.01 19.62
CA ASN A 54 -8.39 -6.79 19.77
C ASN A 54 -9.17 -6.46 18.49
N LYS A 55 -8.89 -7.15 17.38
CA LYS A 55 -9.44 -6.85 16.05
C LYS A 55 -9.17 -5.41 15.65
N ALA A 56 -8.03 -4.86 16.08
CA ALA A 56 -7.64 -3.47 15.86
C ALA A 56 -7.59 -3.10 14.38
N THR A 57 -7.27 -4.07 13.50
CA THR A 57 -7.19 -3.85 12.05
C THR A 57 -8.35 -4.51 11.28
N ALA A 58 -9.32 -5.11 11.98
CA ALA A 58 -10.43 -5.79 11.34
C ALA A 58 -11.50 -4.79 10.87
N VAL A 59 -11.90 -4.90 9.60
CA VAL A 59 -12.98 -4.08 9.03
C VAL A 59 -14.29 -4.86 9.02
N ASN A 60 -15.35 -4.27 9.60
CA ASN A 60 -16.72 -4.73 9.35
C ASN A 60 -17.22 -4.14 8.03
N PHE A 61 -16.98 -4.84 6.92
CA PHE A 61 -17.34 -4.39 5.58
C PHE A 61 -18.84 -4.10 5.40
N ALA A 62 -19.70 -4.81 6.12
CA ALA A 62 -21.15 -4.60 6.05
C ALA A 62 -21.60 -3.27 6.69
N ALA A 63 -20.82 -2.74 7.64
CA ALA A 63 -21.10 -1.44 8.26
C ALA A 63 -20.65 -0.25 7.39
N VAL A 64 -19.80 -0.48 6.38
CA VAL A 64 -19.32 0.57 5.47
C VAL A 64 -20.29 0.69 4.30
N THR A 65 -21.23 1.62 4.42
CA THR A 65 -22.31 1.83 3.43
C THR A 65 -21.97 2.89 2.38
N THR A 66 -20.88 3.65 2.58
CA THR A 66 -20.36 4.64 1.64
C THR A 66 -19.65 3.95 0.46
N ARG A 67 -19.46 4.68 -0.65
CA ARG A 67 -18.66 4.19 -1.78
C ARG A 67 -17.20 4.05 -1.35
N VAL A 68 -16.57 2.94 -1.72
CA VAL A 68 -15.15 2.67 -1.43
C VAL A 68 -14.42 2.46 -2.75
N LEU A 69 -13.35 3.22 -2.96
CA LEU A 69 -12.43 3.04 -4.08
C LEU A 69 -11.16 2.37 -3.56
N VAL A 70 -10.81 1.23 -4.14
CA VAL A 70 -9.55 0.54 -3.91
C VAL A 70 -8.67 0.75 -5.14
N ILE A 71 -7.47 1.29 -4.93
CA ILE A 71 -6.52 1.63 -6.00
C ILE A 71 -5.27 0.79 -5.83
N ARG A 72 -4.72 0.29 -6.95
CA ARG A 72 -3.46 -0.43 -7.01
C ARG A 72 -2.61 0.08 -8.16
N GLY A 73 -1.28 0.05 -8.03
CA GLY A 73 -0.37 0.21 -9.16
C GLY A 73 -0.15 -1.12 -9.89
N GLU A 74 -0.23 -1.14 -11.23
CA GLU A 74 0.02 -2.33 -12.05
C GLU A 74 1.37 -3.01 -11.73
N CYS A 75 2.40 -2.19 -11.48
CA CYS A 75 3.76 -2.62 -11.19
C CYS A 75 4.04 -2.75 -9.68
N ASP A 76 3.03 -2.71 -8.80
CA ASP A 76 3.22 -2.97 -7.37
C ASP A 76 3.67 -4.43 -7.17
N LEU A 77 4.89 -4.59 -6.64
CA LEU A 77 5.48 -5.88 -6.33
C LEU A 77 5.36 -6.24 -4.85
N PHE A 78 5.00 -5.30 -3.98
CA PHE A 78 4.94 -5.48 -2.53
C PHE A 78 3.66 -6.21 -2.10
N VAL A 79 2.52 -5.85 -2.70
CA VAL A 79 1.21 -6.47 -2.41
C VAL A 79 0.82 -7.40 -3.56
N ALA A 80 0.31 -8.60 -3.29
CA ALA A 80 -0.10 -9.51 -4.35
C ALA A 80 -1.25 -8.93 -5.22
N PRO A 81 -1.28 -9.16 -6.56
CA PRO A 81 -2.23 -8.52 -7.47
C PRO A 81 -3.72 -8.65 -7.13
N HIS A 82 -4.14 -9.83 -6.66
CA HIS A 82 -5.54 -10.11 -6.36
C HIS A 82 -6.06 -9.36 -5.12
N VAL A 83 -5.18 -8.97 -4.19
CA VAL A 83 -5.57 -8.43 -2.88
C VAL A 83 -6.46 -7.18 -3.01
N ALA A 84 -6.15 -6.29 -3.95
CA ALA A 84 -6.91 -5.07 -4.14
C ALA A 84 -8.31 -5.33 -4.72
N ALA A 85 -8.41 -6.21 -5.72
CA ALA A 85 -9.68 -6.62 -6.31
C ALA A 85 -10.56 -7.37 -5.29
N ASP A 86 -9.98 -8.33 -4.56
CA ASP A 86 -10.68 -9.08 -3.51
C ASP A 86 -11.14 -8.16 -2.40
N THR A 87 -10.31 -7.19 -1.99
CA THR A 87 -10.69 -6.19 -0.98
C THR A 87 -11.87 -5.34 -1.44
N ALA A 88 -11.87 -4.87 -2.69
CA ALA A 88 -12.98 -4.11 -3.24
C ALA A 88 -14.27 -4.93 -3.24
N ALA A 89 -14.21 -6.22 -3.62
CA ALA A 89 -15.36 -7.12 -3.66
C ALA A 89 -16.00 -7.38 -2.28
N ARG A 90 -15.26 -7.17 -1.17
CA ARG A 90 -15.82 -7.29 0.18
C ARG A 90 -16.76 -6.14 0.57
N TYR A 91 -16.63 -4.98 -0.08
CA TYR A 91 -17.50 -3.84 0.18
C TYR A 91 -18.74 -3.88 -0.71
N GLN A 92 -19.92 -3.60 -0.12
CA GLN A 92 -21.19 -3.54 -0.87
C GLN A 92 -21.16 -2.55 -2.04
N ARG A 93 -20.37 -1.47 -1.90
CA ARG A 93 -20.21 -0.40 -2.89
C ARG A 93 -18.73 -0.17 -3.22
N GLY A 94 -17.98 -1.27 -3.34
CA GLY A 94 -16.57 -1.26 -3.70
C GLY A 94 -16.34 -1.07 -5.20
N THR A 95 -15.28 -0.35 -5.56
CA THR A 95 -14.78 -0.25 -6.93
C THR A 95 -13.27 -0.42 -6.90
N TYR A 96 -12.74 -1.20 -7.83
CA TYR A 96 -11.31 -1.43 -8.00
C TYR A 96 -10.80 -0.68 -9.23
N VAL A 97 -9.67 0.01 -9.09
CA VAL A 97 -8.93 0.63 -10.19
C VAL A 97 -7.46 0.23 -10.10
N GLU A 98 -6.95 -0.30 -11.21
CA GLU A 98 -5.51 -0.48 -11.41
C GLU A 98 -4.96 0.69 -12.24
N VAL A 99 -3.88 1.30 -11.75
CA VAL A 99 -3.21 2.41 -12.40
C VAL A 99 -2.05 1.85 -13.23
N PRO A 100 -2.09 1.99 -14.57
CA PRO A 100 -1.04 1.47 -15.44
C PRO A 100 0.32 2.08 -15.14
N ARG A 101 1.37 1.25 -15.18
CA ARG A 101 2.77 1.64 -14.97
C ARG A 101 3.08 2.28 -13.61
N ALA A 102 2.15 2.26 -12.66
CA ALA A 102 2.39 2.74 -11.30
C ALA A 102 2.84 1.60 -10.39
N ASP A 103 3.70 1.90 -9.42
CA ASP A 103 4.17 0.96 -8.40
C ASP A 103 3.41 1.15 -7.08
N HIS A 104 3.98 0.66 -5.97
CA HIS A 104 3.37 0.74 -4.64
C HIS A 104 3.10 2.18 -4.19
N LEU A 105 3.85 3.15 -4.75
CA LEU A 105 3.66 4.58 -4.51
C LEU A 105 2.70 5.19 -5.53
N VAL A 106 1.52 4.57 -5.69
CA VAL A 106 0.51 4.93 -6.71
C VAL A 106 0.00 6.37 -6.62
N LEU A 107 0.14 7.03 -5.46
CA LEU A 107 -0.23 8.44 -5.27
C LEU A 107 0.98 9.39 -5.26
N SER A 108 2.20 8.87 -5.37
CA SER A 108 3.39 9.72 -5.54
C SER A 108 3.38 10.38 -6.91
N ARG A 109 4.24 11.40 -7.08
CA ARG A 109 4.25 12.45 -8.10
C ARG A 109 4.05 12.04 -9.58
N ARG A 110 4.06 10.73 -9.92
CA ARG A 110 3.76 10.19 -11.26
C ARG A 110 2.44 9.40 -11.39
N GLY A 111 1.82 8.94 -10.30
CA GLY A 111 0.75 7.95 -10.38
C GLY A 111 -0.66 8.50 -10.63
N VAL A 112 -0.86 9.82 -10.54
CA VAL A 112 -2.13 10.47 -10.92
C VAL A 112 -1.84 11.58 -11.92
N THR A 113 -1.70 11.23 -13.20
CA THR A 113 -2.04 12.20 -14.24
C THR A 113 -3.55 12.41 -14.17
N ARG A 114 -4.01 13.58 -13.71
CA ARG A 114 -5.41 13.99 -13.87
C ARG A 114 -5.81 13.71 -15.32
N GLY A 115 -6.75 12.80 -15.52
CA GLY A 115 -7.41 12.63 -16.81
C GLY A 115 -8.18 13.90 -17.13
N HIS A 116 -7.53 14.87 -17.76
CA HIS A 116 -8.17 15.95 -18.46
C HIS A 116 -8.31 15.49 -19.91
N GLY A 117 -9.49 14.98 -20.26
CA GLY A 117 -9.86 14.72 -21.65
C GLY A 117 -9.93 16.05 -22.41
N PRO A 118 -9.52 16.10 -23.69
CA PRO A 118 -9.67 17.30 -24.49
C PRO A 118 -11.15 17.47 -24.86
N HIS A 119 -11.70 18.65 -24.57
CA HIS A 119 -12.79 19.24 -25.33
C HIS A 119 -12.20 20.24 -26.32
#